data_AF-A0A3C0VCH6-F1
#
_entry.id   AF-A0A3C0VCH6-F1
#
_cell.length_a   1.000
_cell.length_b   1.000
_cell.length_c   1.000
_cell.angle_alpha   90.00
_cell.angle_beta   90.00
_cell.angle_gamma   90.00
#
_symmetry.space_group_name_H-M   'P 1'
#
loop_
_entity.id
_entity.type
_entity.pdbx_description
1 polymer ?
#
loop_
_entity_poly.entity_id
_entity_poly.type
_entity_poly.pdbx_seq_one_letter_code
_entity_poly.pdbx_strand_id
1 'polypeptide(L)'
;MIGVRLVLAFAFSAASPLHGAAEPSFAVDVFPAGKEFPRNSEGAVIERADGSLLLVATRFYGGAEDEAEAHLAARESRDGGRTWTAPVVVQENIGARNVMSASLARGRDVRIHEPDFQRRPRAHDVLRGAPGGGHAHAAVSLAAGRATRPSPRVTVYWIVMDVELKSYDLYSPSPAIGPCRALDYWRLPADPRCELLHGRLFASPSPSVLHQTVQFLLWEVLMHAARKSGAVVLGAPMDTVLANHSVVQPDLLYVSAGRRHIVKEKVEGTPELVIEVLSPQTARRDRVEKLKLYAESGVREYWIVDPEGKQIDFLVCHEGTFAVVLARDGCYKSEVMPEIELDLADFWREVDRRVP
;
A
#
# COMPACT_ATOMS: atom_id res chain seq x y z
N MET A 1 7.54 17.54 4.59
CA MET A 1 6.94 16.88 5.77
C MET A 1 5.75 16.09 5.27
N ILE A 2 5.74 14.77 5.43
CA ILE A 2 4.71 13.88 4.84
C ILE A 2 3.86 13.36 6.00
N GLY A 3 2.57 13.72 6.01
CA GLY A 3 1.56 13.19 6.94
C GLY A 3 0.63 12.23 6.20
N VAL A 4 -0.09 11.39 6.96
CA VAL A 4 -1.14 10.54 6.36
C VAL A 4 -2.43 11.34 6.31
N ARG A 5 -2.81 11.71 5.08
CA ARG A 5 -4.03 12.46 4.76
C ARG A 5 -5.07 11.51 4.21
N LEU A 6 -6.28 11.55 4.77
CA LEU A 6 -7.42 10.79 4.30
C LEU A 6 -8.37 11.73 3.55
N VAL A 7 -8.81 11.35 2.35
CA VAL A 7 -9.81 12.09 1.58
C VAL A 7 -11.04 11.21 1.44
N LEU A 8 -12.18 11.72 1.91
CA LEU A 8 -13.47 11.03 1.80
C LEU A 8 -14.37 11.80 0.84
N ALA A 9 -14.66 11.18 -0.29
CA ALA A 9 -15.56 11.70 -1.32
C ALA A 9 -16.90 10.95 -1.27
N PHE A 10 -18.00 11.66 -1.03
CA PHE A 10 -19.35 11.09 -1.05
C PHE A 10 -19.96 11.28 -2.45
N ALA A 11 -19.91 10.25 -3.29
CA ALA A 11 -20.73 10.21 -4.49
C ALA A 11 -22.09 9.58 -4.14
N PHE A 12 -23.19 10.30 -4.37
CA PHE A 12 -24.55 9.73 -4.33
C PHE A 12 -24.92 9.20 -5.71
N SER A 13 -25.37 7.95 -5.78
CA SER A 13 -26.08 7.44 -6.95
C SER A 13 -27.49 8.04 -6.94
N ALA A 14 -27.75 8.96 -7.88
CA ALA A 14 -29.04 9.61 -8.01
C ALA A 14 -30.07 8.65 -8.64
N ALA A 15 -30.81 7.94 -7.81
CA ALA A 15 -32.05 7.28 -8.20
C ALA A 15 -33.24 7.85 -7.41
N SER A 16 -33.49 9.16 -7.55
CA SER A 16 -34.80 9.86 -7.51
C SER A 16 -34.64 11.33 -7.10
N PRO A 17 -35.40 12.28 -7.68
CA PRO A 17 -35.17 13.71 -7.47
C PRO A 17 -36.01 14.24 -6.30
N LEU A 18 -35.44 14.30 -5.10
CA LEU A 18 -35.91 15.22 -4.06
C LEU A 18 -34.71 15.72 -3.25
N HIS A 19 -34.21 16.90 -3.64
CA HIS A 19 -33.49 17.87 -2.80
C HIS A 19 -32.68 17.32 -1.60
N GLY A 20 -31.67 16.49 -1.87
CA GLY A 20 -30.55 16.28 -0.97
C GLY A 20 -29.31 16.81 -1.67
N ALA A 21 -28.77 17.95 -1.23
CA ALA A 21 -27.47 18.39 -1.69
C ALA A 21 -26.46 17.26 -1.42
N ALA A 22 -25.68 16.84 -2.43
CA ALA A 22 -24.58 15.93 -2.20
C ALA A 22 -23.68 16.53 -1.11
N GLU A 23 -23.44 15.80 -0.02
CA GLU A 23 -22.52 16.30 1.00
C GLU A 23 -21.14 16.54 0.37
N PRO A 24 -20.52 17.71 0.62
CA PRO A 24 -19.22 18.01 0.04
C PRO A 24 -18.18 16.99 0.50
N SER A 25 -17.31 16.57 -0.43
CA SER A 25 -16.11 15.80 -0.10
C SER A 25 -15.25 16.57 0.90
N PHE A 26 -14.59 15.85 1.79
CA PHE A 26 -13.72 16.45 2.79
C PHE A 26 -12.39 15.71 2.92
N ALA A 27 -11.38 16.42 3.41
CA ALA A 27 -10.05 15.89 3.65
C ALA A 27 -9.62 16.17 5.09
N VAL A 28 -9.08 15.16 5.78
CA VAL A 28 -8.60 15.29 7.18
C VAL A 28 -7.18 14.73 7.29
N ASP A 29 -6.30 15.48 7.95
CA ASP A 29 -4.98 14.99 8.36
C ASP A 29 -5.12 14.13 9.63
N VAL A 30 -5.15 12.81 9.44
CA VAL A 30 -5.37 11.84 10.53
C VAL A 30 -4.11 11.64 11.36
N PHE A 31 -2.92 11.77 10.77
CA PHE A 31 -1.67 11.79 11.52
C PHE A 31 -0.83 12.99 11.07
N PRO A 32 -1.00 14.16 11.72
CA PRO A 32 -0.20 15.33 11.37
C PRO A 32 1.26 15.09 11.75
N ALA A 33 2.16 15.51 10.86
CA ALA A 33 3.58 15.54 11.15
C ALA A 33 3.88 16.70 12.13
N GLY A 34 4.79 16.49 13.07
CA GLY A 34 5.18 17.46 14.07
C GLY A 34 6.59 17.23 14.58
N LYS A 35 7.02 17.98 15.60
CA LYS A 35 8.38 17.87 16.13
C LYS A 35 8.69 16.49 16.73
N GLU A 36 7.73 15.90 17.43
CA GLU A 36 7.85 14.58 18.05
C GLU A 36 7.68 13.45 17.02
N PHE A 37 6.79 13.64 16.05
CA PHE A 37 6.53 12.68 14.98
C PHE A 37 6.73 13.35 13.61
N PRO A 38 7.98 13.50 13.15
CA PRO A 38 8.29 14.30 11.95
C PRO A 38 7.77 13.69 10.64
N ARG A 39 7.38 12.42 10.64
CA ARG A 39 6.84 11.71 9.48
C ARG A 39 5.85 10.63 9.90
N ASN A 40 4.81 10.43 9.08
CA ASN A 40 3.93 9.28 9.15
C ASN A 40 3.80 8.67 7.74
N SER A 41 3.77 7.35 7.60
CA SER A 41 3.65 6.65 6.31
C SER A 41 2.91 5.33 6.44
N GLU A 42 2.71 4.62 5.31
CA GLU A 42 2.17 3.25 5.26
C GLU A 42 0.85 3.12 6.04
N GLY A 43 -0.07 4.05 5.76
CA GLY A 43 -1.38 4.05 6.38
C GLY A 43 -2.31 3.05 5.69
N ALA A 44 -2.90 2.15 6.46
CA ALA A 44 -4.01 1.30 6.03
C ALA A 44 -5.27 1.70 6.80
N VAL A 45 -6.43 1.67 6.14
CA VAL A 45 -7.72 2.02 6.75
C VAL A 45 -8.77 0.99 6.37
N ILE A 46 -9.62 0.64 7.34
CA ILE A 46 -10.72 -0.29 7.13
C ILE A 46 -11.99 0.21 7.82
N GLU A 47 -13.12 0.06 7.15
CA GLU A 47 -14.44 0.19 7.77
C GLU A 47 -14.77 -1.10 8.54
N ARG A 48 -15.22 -0.97 9.78
CA ARG A 48 -15.63 -2.08 10.67
C ARG A 48 -17.10 -2.43 10.47
N ALA A 49 -17.53 -3.57 11.01
CA ALA A 49 -18.92 -4.03 10.89
C ALA A 49 -19.96 -3.09 11.55
N ASP A 50 -19.54 -2.22 12.47
CA ASP A 50 -20.38 -1.22 13.11
C ASP A 50 -20.35 0.15 12.39
N GLY A 51 -19.75 0.22 11.19
CA GLY A 51 -19.58 1.44 10.40
C GLY A 51 -18.49 2.39 10.90
N SER A 52 -17.77 2.03 11.98
CA SER A 52 -16.62 2.81 12.44
C SER A 52 -15.40 2.59 11.54
N LEU A 53 -14.56 3.61 11.39
CA LEU A 53 -13.30 3.50 10.65
C LEU A 53 -12.15 3.26 11.62
N LEU A 54 -11.21 2.40 11.24
CA LEU A 54 -9.92 2.26 11.89
C LEU A 54 -8.82 2.55 10.88
N LEU A 55 -7.94 3.49 11.22
CA LEU A 55 -6.74 3.79 10.45
C LEU A 55 -5.52 3.44 11.30
N VAL A 56 -4.61 2.65 10.73
CA VAL A 56 -3.30 2.33 11.32
C VAL A 56 -2.22 2.87 10.41
N ALA A 57 -1.23 3.56 10.96
CA ALA A 57 -0.11 4.10 10.20
C ALA A 57 1.20 3.92 10.96
N THR A 58 2.30 3.84 10.21
CA THR A 58 3.65 3.91 10.74
C THR A 58 3.94 5.37 11.14
N ARG A 59 4.27 5.61 12.41
CA ARG A 59 4.66 6.93 12.93
C ARG A 59 6.12 6.92 13.35
N PHE A 60 6.90 7.79 12.73
CA PHE A 60 8.33 7.89 13.00
C PHE A 60 8.57 8.87 14.13
N TYR A 61 9.35 8.48 15.13
CA TYR A 61 9.76 9.32 16.26
C TYR A 61 11.28 9.48 16.34
N GLY A 62 12.06 8.59 15.71
CA GLY A 62 13.52 8.67 15.65
C GLY A 62 14.08 9.56 14.53
N GLY A 63 13.22 10.22 13.75
CA GLY A 63 13.62 11.01 12.57
C GLY A 63 12.62 10.90 11.42
N ALA A 64 12.93 11.52 10.28
CA ALA A 64 12.08 11.51 9.08
C ALA A 64 12.58 10.57 7.96
N GLU A 65 13.64 9.83 8.23
CA GLU A 65 14.29 8.91 7.28
C GLU A 65 13.63 7.53 7.32
N ASP A 66 13.85 6.71 6.30
CA ASP A 66 13.18 5.41 6.16
C ASP A 66 13.55 4.38 7.22
N GLU A 67 14.76 4.48 7.76
CA GLU A 67 15.27 3.59 8.80
C GLU A 67 15.08 4.17 10.20
N ALA A 68 14.58 5.40 10.32
CA ALA A 68 14.37 6.03 11.61
C ALA A 68 13.39 5.22 12.46
N GLU A 69 13.53 5.29 13.78
CA GLU A 69 12.67 4.55 14.68
C GLU A 69 11.20 4.96 14.53
N ALA A 70 10.32 3.98 14.45
CA ALA A 70 8.89 4.18 14.27
C ALA A 70 8.07 3.13 15.03
N HIS A 71 6.79 3.41 15.27
CA HIS A 71 5.81 2.44 15.76
C HIS A 71 4.57 2.40 14.85
N LEU A 72 3.74 1.38 14.96
CA LEU A 72 2.39 1.44 14.38
C LEU A 72 1.43 2.05 15.40
N ALA A 73 0.68 3.06 14.97
CA ALA A 73 -0.35 3.68 15.77
C ALA A 73 -1.71 3.64 15.07
N ALA A 74 -2.75 3.41 15.85
CA ALA A 74 -4.14 3.38 15.43
C ALA A 74 -4.89 4.64 15.87
N ARG A 75 -5.82 5.09 15.03
CA ARG A 75 -6.89 6.03 15.38
C ARG A 75 -8.22 5.49 14.87
N GLU A 76 -9.29 5.75 15.61
CA GLU A 76 -10.65 5.33 15.26
C GLU A 76 -11.54 6.54 14.95
N SER A 77 -12.50 6.37 14.06
CA SER A 77 -13.55 7.35 13.76
C SER A 77 -14.93 6.70 13.81
N ARG A 78 -15.92 7.43 14.33
CA ARG A 78 -17.33 6.98 14.42
C ARG A 78 -18.30 7.86 13.63
N ASP A 79 -17.80 8.90 12.97
CA ASP A 79 -18.58 9.91 12.24
C ASP A 79 -18.22 9.95 10.75
N GLY A 80 -17.81 8.78 10.24
CA GLY A 80 -17.42 8.61 8.84
C GLY A 80 -16.13 9.35 8.50
N GLY A 81 -15.17 9.44 9.44
CA GLY A 81 -13.82 9.98 9.20
C GLY A 81 -13.65 11.47 9.44
N ARG A 82 -14.66 12.18 9.96
CA ARG A 82 -14.59 13.61 10.24
C ARG A 82 -13.76 13.91 11.48
N THR A 83 -13.91 13.09 12.51
CA THR A 83 -13.12 13.17 13.74
C THR A 83 -12.47 11.84 14.08
N TRP A 84 -11.32 11.91 14.75
CA TRP A 84 -10.47 10.76 15.05
C TRP A 84 -10.02 10.78 16.50
N THR A 85 -10.04 9.64 17.17
CA THR A 85 -9.58 9.47 18.57
C THR A 85 -8.13 9.89 18.75
N ALA A 86 -7.66 10.04 19.99
CA ALA A 86 -6.22 10.13 20.25
C ALA A 86 -5.50 8.88 19.72
N PRO A 87 -4.23 9.01 19.27
CA PRO A 87 -3.48 7.88 18.74
C PRO A 87 -3.16 6.86 19.84
N VAL A 88 -3.30 5.58 19.51
CA VAL A 88 -2.95 4.45 20.38
C VAL A 88 -1.86 3.63 19.69
N VAL A 89 -0.74 3.37 20.36
CA VAL A 89 0.30 2.50 19.81
C VAL A 89 -0.21 1.06 19.81
N VAL A 90 -0.23 0.44 18.62
CA VAL A 90 -0.69 -0.94 18.43
C VAL A 90 0.47 -1.91 18.21
N GLN A 91 1.63 -1.42 17.78
CA GLN A 91 2.87 -2.20 17.69
C GLN A 91 4.07 -1.30 17.95
N GLU A 92 4.84 -1.59 19.00
CA GLU A 92 6.09 -0.88 19.32
C GLU A 92 7.24 -1.28 18.39
N ASN A 93 8.25 -0.42 18.30
CA ASN A 93 9.51 -0.75 17.65
C ASN A 93 10.27 -1.80 18.48
N ILE A 94 10.54 -2.96 17.89
CA ILE A 94 11.34 -4.02 18.54
C ILE A 94 12.76 -4.15 17.94
N GLY A 95 13.08 -3.39 16.88
CA GLY A 95 14.28 -3.56 16.07
C GLY A 95 15.23 -2.36 15.98
N ALA A 96 14.98 -1.28 16.75
CA ALA A 96 15.76 -0.03 16.75
C ALA A 96 15.87 0.72 15.41
N ARG A 97 15.13 0.27 14.38
CA ARG A 97 14.95 0.90 13.07
C ARG A 97 13.60 0.53 12.50
N ASN A 98 13.02 1.35 11.63
CA ASN A 98 11.75 0.97 11.01
C ASN A 98 11.94 -0.18 10.02
N VAL A 99 11.19 -1.26 10.23
CA VAL A 99 11.02 -2.39 9.30
C VAL A 99 9.53 -2.75 9.13
N MET A 100 8.63 -1.89 9.60
CA MET A 100 7.20 -2.16 9.68
C MET A 100 6.46 -1.58 8.48
N SER A 101 5.35 -2.20 8.12
CA SER A 101 4.33 -1.72 7.18
C SER A 101 2.98 -2.20 7.71
N ALA A 102 1.95 -1.36 7.71
CA ALA A 102 0.60 -1.76 8.12
C ALA A 102 -0.22 -2.29 6.93
N SER A 103 -0.90 -3.42 7.14
CA SER A 103 -2.01 -3.93 6.32
C SER A 103 -3.17 -4.29 7.27
N LEU A 104 -4.43 -4.09 6.85
CA LEU A 104 -5.61 -4.38 7.67
C LEU A 104 -6.57 -5.32 6.94
N ALA A 105 -6.71 -6.55 7.44
CA ALA A 105 -7.61 -7.54 6.86
C ALA A 105 -8.84 -7.81 7.75
N ARG A 106 -9.99 -8.12 7.12
CA ARG A 106 -11.21 -8.55 7.82
C ARG A 106 -11.25 -10.07 7.93
N GLY A 107 -11.10 -10.61 9.15
CA GLY A 107 -11.19 -12.06 9.42
C GLY A 107 -12.62 -12.58 9.62
N ARG A 108 -12.84 -13.90 9.42
CA ARG A 108 -14.14 -14.58 9.67
C ARG A 108 -14.22 -15.36 10.99
N ASP A 109 -13.12 -15.88 11.53
CA ASP A 109 -13.02 -16.51 12.87
C ASP A 109 -11.62 -17.12 12.97
N VAL A 110 -10.83 -16.80 14.00
CA VAL A 110 -9.56 -17.51 14.30
C VAL A 110 -9.46 -17.69 15.82
N ARG A 111 -9.46 -18.94 16.30
CA ARG A 111 -9.25 -19.29 17.73
C ARG A 111 -7.76 -19.25 18.07
N ILE A 112 -7.42 -18.82 19.29
CA ILE A 112 -6.04 -18.66 19.77
C ILE A 112 -5.78 -19.57 20.98
N HIS A 113 -4.69 -20.32 20.95
CA HIS A 113 -4.09 -21.01 22.10
C HIS A 113 -3.17 -20.05 22.87
N GLU A 114 -3.23 -20.06 24.20
CA GLU A 114 -2.26 -19.35 25.05
C GLU A 114 -0.84 -19.92 24.88
N PRO A 115 0.20 -19.08 24.75
CA PRO A 115 1.58 -19.52 24.95
C PRO A 115 1.85 -19.67 26.46
N ASP A 116 2.31 -20.85 26.86
CA ASP A 116 2.78 -21.12 28.23
C ASP A 116 4.11 -20.37 28.47
N PHE A 117 4.06 -19.29 29.25
CA PHE A 117 5.20 -18.40 29.52
C PHE A 117 6.17 -18.92 30.61
N GLN A 118 6.12 -20.20 31.00
CA GLN A 118 6.97 -20.72 32.08
C GLN A 118 8.38 -21.20 31.69
N ARG A 119 8.85 -21.03 30.44
CA ARG A 119 10.26 -21.34 30.09
C ARG A 119 11.02 -20.12 29.57
N ARG A 120 11.66 -19.40 30.50
CA ARG A 120 12.77 -18.48 30.17
C ARG A 120 13.99 -19.30 29.70
N PRO A 121 14.63 -18.98 28.57
CA PRO A 121 15.97 -19.48 28.31
C PRO A 121 16.95 -18.82 29.27
N ARG A 122 17.88 -19.61 29.83
CA ARG A 122 18.86 -19.15 30.82
C ARG A 122 19.83 -18.16 30.19
N ALA A 123 20.18 -17.12 30.93
CA ALA A 123 21.24 -16.20 30.61
C ALA A 123 22.60 -16.92 30.66
N HIS A 124 23.04 -17.53 29.55
CA HIS A 124 24.44 -17.92 29.38
C HIS A 124 24.96 -18.01 27.93
N ASP A 125 24.16 -17.68 26.91
CA ASP A 125 24.64 -17.64 25.51
C ASP A 125 24.79 -16.19 24.97
N VAL A 126 25.05 -15.23 25.86
CA VAL A 126 25.61 -13.93 25.47
C VAL A 126 27.12 -14.10 25.48
N LEU A 127 27.72 -14.15 24.28
CA LEU A 127 29.04 -13.62 23.91
C LEU A 127 29.61 -14.38 22.67
N ARG A 128 29.25 -13.92 21.47
CA ARG A 128 30.13 -13.76 20.28
C ARG A 128 29.28 -13.21 19.13
N GLY A 129 29.78 -12.15 18.49
CA GLY A 129 28.98 -11.17 17.78
C GLY A 129 28.52 -11.50 16.35
N ALA A 130 27.39 -10.90 15.99
CA ALA A 130 27.08 -10.21 14.72
C ALA A 130 25.65 -9.63 14.86
N PRO A 131 25.36 -8.39 14.38
CA PRO A 131 24.02 -7.80 14.47
C PRO A 131 23.12 -8.31 13.34
N GLY A 132 22.36 -9.36 13.60
CA GLY A 132 21.32 -9.86 12.69
C GLY A 132 19.98 -9.17 12.95
N GLY A 133 19.65 -8.15 12.17
CA GLY A 133 18.35 -7.48 12.23
C GLY A 133 17.33 -8.18 11.33
N GLY A 134 16.31 -8.81 11.92
CA GLY A 134 15.21 -9.45 11.20
C GLY A 134 14.13 -8.47 10.74
N HIS A 135 13.39 -8.84 9.70
CA HIS A 135 12.16 -8.17 9.26
C HIS A 135 10.97 -8.67 10.08
N ALA A 136 10.12 -7.77 10.57
CA ALA A 136 8.89 -8.13 11.28
C ALA A 136 7.67 -7.63 10.49
N HIS A 137 6.86 -8.56 10.00
CA HIS A 137 5.53 -8.26 9.47
C HIS A 137 4.53 -8.27 10.64
N ALA A 138 3.83 -7.16 10.87
CA ALA A 138 2.75 -7.09 11.84
C ALA A 138 1.40 -7.09 11.11
N ALA A 139 0.65 -8.20 11.20
CA ALA A 139 -0.73 -8.27 10.74
C ALA A 139 -1.67 -7.97 11.91
N VAL A 140 -2.49 -6.92 11.79
CA VAL A 140 -3.52 -6.60 12.79
C VAL A 140 -4.86 -7.15 12.29
N SER A 141 -5.37 -8.19 12.96
CA SER A 141 -6.67 -8.79 12.67
C SER A 141 -7.69 -8.36 13.73
N LEU A 142 -8.86 -7.87 13.30
CA LEU A 142 -9.93 -7.43 14.19
C LEU A 142 -11.20 -8.22 13.95
N ALA A 143 -11.64 -8.95 14.97
CA ALA A 143 -12.90 -9.68 14.98
C ALA A 143 -14.08 -8.77 15.37
N ALA A 144 -15.25 -9.00 14.78
CA ALA A 144 -16.51 -8.41 15.19
C ALA A 144 -17.40 -9.51 15.83
N GLY A 145 -17.83 -9.34 17.08
CA GLY A 145 -18.74 -10.29 17.71
C GLY A 145 -19.18 -9.96 19.15
N ARG A 146 -20.41 -9.44 19.27
CA ARG A 146 -21.33 -9.24 20.41
C ARG A 146 -20.81 -8.68 21.75
N ALA A 147 -21.49 -7.60 22.17
CA ALA A 147 -21.29 -6.84 23.39
C ALA A 147 -21.28 -7.68 24.67
N THR A 148 -20.22 -7.52 25.46
CA THR A 148 -20.22 -7.00 26.85
C THR A 148 -18.77 -6.56 27.15
N ARG A 149 -18.55 -5.27 27.48
CA ARG A 149 -17.21 -4.72 27.84
C ARG A 149 -16.48 -5.63 28.84
N PRO A 150 -15.16 -5.90 28.68
CA PRO A 150 -14.13 -4.87 28.87
C PRO A 150 -13.04 -4.81 27.76
N SER A 151 -12.38 -3.65 27.69
CA SER A 151 -11.14 -3.24 26.98
C SER A 151 -10.68 -4.01 25.73
N PRO A 152 -10.43 -3.35 24.57
CA PRO A 152 -9.93 -4.03 23.39
C PRO A 152 -8.50 -4.52 23.64
N ARG A 153 -8.35 -5.83 23.84
CA ARG A 153 -7.06 -6.52 23.73
C ARG A 153 -6.83 -6.80 22.24
N VAL A 154 -5.92 -6.05 21.64
CA VAL A 154 -5.41 -6.29 20.29
C VAL A 154 -4.41 -7.43 20.37
N THR A 155 -4.62 -8.49 19.59
CA THR A 155 -3.69 -9.61 19.48
C THR A 155 -2.88 -9.45 18.19
N VAL A 156 -1.56 -9.34 18.32
CA VAL A 156 -0.61 -9.26 17.19
C VAL A 156 -0.06 -10.65 16.91
N TYR A 157 -0.09 -11.09 15.65
CA TYR A 157 0.56 -12.32 15.21
C TYR A 157 2.01 -12.03 14.79
N TRP A 158 2.95 -12.85 15.26
CA TRP A 158 4.34 -12.85 14.81
C TRP A 158 4.51 -13.97 13.79
N ILE A 159 4.84 -13.63 12.54
CA ILE A 159 5.43 -14.59 11.60
C ILE A 159 6.92 -14.26 11.53
N VAL A 160 7.75 -15.07 12.18
CA VAL A 160 9.20 -15.02 11.99
C VAL A 160 9.48 -15.83 10.72
N MET A 161 9.74 -15.15 9.61
CA MET A 161 10.31 -15.79 8.43
C MET A 161 11.84 -15.72 8.55
N ASP A 162 12.50 -16.87 8.57
CA ASP A 162 13.95 -16.95 8.37
C ASP A 162 14.26 -16.54 6.94
N VAL A 163 14.60 -15.26 6.75
CA VAL A 163 15.11 -14.74 5.47
C VAL A 163 16.62 -14.60 5.61
N GLU A 164 17.35 -15.37 4.82
CA GLU A 164 18.80 -15.24 4.70
C GLU A 164 19.12 -13.88 4.07
N LEU A 165 19.50 -12.91 4.90
CA LEU A 165 19.96 -11.60 4.47
C LEU A 165 21.30 -11.76 3.76
N LYS A 166 21.28 -11.75 2.42
CA LYS A 166 22.50 -11.44 1.66
C LYS A 166 22.91 -10.01 2.04
N SER A 167 24.05 -9.89 2.71
CA SER A 167 24.65 -8.62 3.10
C SER A 167 24.89 -7.76 1.87
N TYR A 168 24.07 -6.73 1.67
CA TYR A 168 24.40 -5.62 0.79
C TYR A 168 25.13 -4.59 1.65
N ASP A 169 26.39 -4.32 1.34
CA ASP A 169 27.13 -3.19 1.91
C ASP A 169 26.48 -1.88 1.47
N LEU A 170 25.55 -1.38 2.29
CA LEU A 170 24.87 -0.10 2.10
C LEU A 170 25.66 1.01 2.81
N TYR A 171 26.73 1.51 2.18
CA TYR A 171 27.28 2.82 2.53
C TYR A 171 27.87 3.57 1.33
N SER A 172 27.11 4.55 0.84
CA SER A 172 27.68 5.84 0.40
C SER A 172 26.60 6.93 0.41
N PRO A 173 26.96 8.18 0.77
CA PRO A 173 26.02 9.21 1.19
C PRO A 173 25.16 9.73 0.02
N SER A 174 23.95 10.21 0.33
CA SER A 174 22.98 10.73 -0.63
C SER A 174 23.49 11.94 -1.44
N PRO A 175 23.33 11.93 -2.77
CA PRO A 175 22.48 12.86 -3.48
C PRO A 175 21.11 12.19 -3.67
N ALA A 176 19.99 12.92 -3.70
CA ALA A 176 18.64 12.33 -3.68
C ALA A 176 18.33 11.29 -4.79
N ILE A 177 19.20 11.14 -5.80
CA ILE A 177 19.11 10.22 -6.93
C ILE A 177 20.39 9.40 -7.01
N GLY A 178 20.27 8.07 -7.16
CA GLY A 178 21.38 7.14 -7.37
C GLY A 178 22.13 7.34 -8.69
N PRO A 179 23.21 6.58 -8.93
CA PRO A 179 24.13 6.83 -10.05
C PRO A 179 23.57 6.42 -11.42
N CYS A 180 22.63 5.47 -11.47
CA CYS A 180 22.16 4.90 -12.73
C CYS A 180 21.16 5.82 -13.45
N ARG A 181 21.17 5.76 -14.78
CA ARG A 181 20.20 6.42 -15.67
C ARG A 181 19.58 5.41 -16.62
N ALA A 182 18.60 5.84 -17.41
CA ALA A 182 17.89 5.00 -18.36
C ALA A 182 18.87 4.30 -19.32
N LEU A 183 19.95 4.97 -19.75
CA LEU A 183 20.99 4.34 -20.57
C LEU A 183 21.65 3.14 -19.89
N ASP A 184 21.88 3.18 -18.58
CA ASP A 184 22.44 2.05 -17.83
C ASP A 184 21.42 0.91 -17.75
N TYR A 185 20.13 1.24 -17.53
CA TYR A 185 19.03 0.28 -17.57
C TYR A 185 18.94 -0.44 -18.92
N TRP A 186 19.01 0.29 -20.04
CA TRP A 186 18.94 -0.28 -21.39
C TRP A 186 20.14 -1.17 -21.76
N ARG A 187 21.23 -1.11 -21.00
CA ARG A 187 22.42 -1.97 -21.19
C ARG A 187 22.32 -3.28 -20.40
N LEU A 188 21.34 -3.43 -19.53
CA LEU A 188 21.14 -4.66 -18.77
C LEU A 188 20.72 -5.79 -19.71
N PRO A 189 21.08 -7.04 -19.38
CA PRO A 189 20.46 -8.20 -20.00
C PRO A 189 18.95 -8.20 -19.74
N ALA A 190 18.19 -8.88 -20.60
CA ALA A 190 16.74 -8.98 -20.44
C ALA A 190 16.31 -9.70 -19.14
N ASP A 191 17.16 -10.59 -18.62
CA ASP A 191 16.94 -11.33 -17.37
C ASP A 191 18.16 -11.21 -16.45
N PRO A 192 17.98 -11.04 -15.12
CA PRO A 192 16.69 -10.91 -14.43
C PRO A 192 16.00 -9.60 -14.76
N ARG A 193 14.66 -9.63 -14.80
CA ARG A 193 13.87 -8.38 -14.93
C ARG A 193 14.27 -7.41 -13.83
N CYS A 194 14.39 -6.14 -14.20
CA CYS A 194 14.77 -5.09 -13.28
C CYS A 194 13.87 -3.86 -13.45
N GLU A 195 13.86 -3.00 -12.44
CA GLU A 195 13.32 -1.65 -12.51
C GLU A 195 14.39 -0.65 -12.06
N LEU A 196 14.39 0.53 -12.66
CA LEU A 196 15.18 1.67 -12.24
C LEU A 196 14.29 2.63 -11.43
N LEU A 197 14.60 2.83 -10.15
CA LEU A 197 13.85 3.70 -9.24
C LEU A 197 14.82 4.70 -8.61
N HIS A 198 14.57 6.00 -8.82
CA HIS A 198 15.45 7.10 -8.38
C HIS A 198 16.95 6.81 -8.56
N GLY A 199 17.35 6.31 -9.73
CA GLY A 199 18.75 6.04 -10.07
C GLY A 199 19.35 4.79 -9.45
N ARG A 200 18.53 3.89 -8.89
CA ARG A 200 18.94 2.60 -8.32
C ARG A 200 18.21 1.47 -9.03
N LEU A 201 18.92 0.37 -9.30
CA LEU A 201 18.39 -0.81 -9.97
C LEU A 201 17.87 -1.82 -8.95
N PHE A 202 16.67 -2.33 -9.18
CA PHE A 202 16.03 -3.33 -8.35
C PHE A 202 15.61 -4.51 -9.20
N ALA A 203 15.98 -5.72 -8.79
CA ALA A 203 15.45 -6.92 -9.42
C ALA A 203 13.95 -7.04 -9.17
N SER A 204 13.21 -7.46 -10.19
CA SER A 204 11.77 -7.72 -10.13
C SER A 204 11.55 -9.23 -10.24
N PRO A 205 11.34 -9.91 -9.11
CA PRO A 205 11.23 -11.36 -9.07
C PRO A 205 10.01 -11.87 -9.85
N SER A 206 9.97 -13.18 -10.08
CA SER A 206 8.83 -13.82 -10.72
C SER A 206 7.59 -13.76 -9.81
N PRO A 207 6.41 -13.41 -10.33
CA PRO A 207 5.19 -13.31 -9.55
C PRO A 207 4.67 -14.69 -9.13
N SER A 208 3.89 -14.72 -8.04
CA SER A 208 3.17 -15.92 -7.59
C SER A 208 1.90 -16.17 -8.43
N VAL A 209 1.31 -17.36 -8.32
CA VAL A 209 0.02 -17.69 -8.96
C VAL A 209 -1.11 -16.79 -8.46
N LEU A 210 -1.12 -16.48 -7.17
CA LEU A 210 -2.11 -15.58 -6.57
C LEU A 210 -1.97 -14.15 -7.12
N HIS A 211 -0.74 -13.63 -7.20
CA HIS A 211 -0.43 -12.34 -7.81
C HIS A 211 -0.95 -12.27 -9.25
N GLN A 212 -0.61 -13.26 -10.07
CA GLN A 212 -1.05 -13.33 -11.47
C GLN A 212 -2.58 -13.38 -11.57
N THR A 213 -3.25 -14.16 -10.72
CA THR A 213 -4.71 -14.29 -10.74
C THR A 213 -5.40 -12.96 -10.46
N VAL A 214 -4.95 -12.25 -9.43
CA VAL A 214 -5.45 -10.91 -9.07
C VAL A 214 -5.19 -9.93 -10.22
N GLN A 215 -3.99 -9.92 -10.79
CA GLN A 215 -3.62 -9.08 -11.93
C GLN A 215 -4.54 -9.35 -13.14
N PHE A 216 -4.80 -10.61 -13.48
CA PHE A 216 -5.68 -10.98 -14.59
C PHE A 216 -7.14 -10.54 -14.38
N LEU A 217 -7.67 -10.67 -13.16
CA LEU A 217 -9.02 -10.23 -12.85
C LEU A 217 -9.17 -8.71 -12.95
N LEU A 218 -8.18 -7.96 -12.44
CA LEU A 218 -8.14 -6.51 -12.59
C LEU A 218 -7.99 -6.11 -14.06
N TRP A 219 -7.17 -6.82 -14.84
CA TRP A 219 -7.06 -6.63 -16.28
C TRP A 219 -8.42 -6.78 -16.99
N GLU A 220 -9.21 -7.82 -16.66
CA GLU A 220 -10.54 -8.03 -17.24
C GLU A 220 -11.48 -6.85 -16.96
N VAL A 221 -11.49 -6.37 -15.71
CA VAL A 221 -12.28 -5.20 -15.27
C VAL A 221 -11.86 -3.94 -16.03
N LEU A 222 -10.56 -3.63 -16.07
CA LEU A 222 -10.02 -2.46 -16.76
C LEU A 222 -10.28 -2.51 -18.27
N MET A 223 -10.02 -3.66 -18.91
CA MET A 223 -10.22 -3.80 -20.35
C MET A 223 -11.69 -3.69 -20.75
N HIS A 224 -12.62 -4.21 -19.94
CA HIS A 224 -14.05 -4.06 -20.21
C HIS A 224 -14.44 -2.58 -20.28
N ALA A 225 -13.98 -1.78 -19.32
CA ALA A 225 -14.23 -0.36 -19.28
C ALA A 225 -13.52 0.42 -20.40
N ALA A 226 -12.25 0.09 -20.68
CA ALA A 226 -11.44 0.76 -21.71
C ALA A 226 -11.97 0.60 -23.14
N ARG A 227 -12.67 -0.51 -23.44
CA ARG A 227 -13.29 -0.77 -24.75
C ARG A 227 -14.29 0.32 -25.17
N LYS A 228 -14.94 0.98 -24.20
CA LYS A 228 -15.96 2.00 -24.47
C LYS A 228 -15.35 3.39 -24.65
N SER A 229 -14.27 3.70 -23.93
CA SER A 229 -13.64 5.02 -23.92
C SER A 229 -12.52 5.17 -24.93
N GLY A 230 -12.04 4.06 -25.51
CA GLY A 230 -10.82 4.08 -26.31
C GLY A 230 -9.61 4.41 -25.44
N ALA A 231 -9.59 4.02 -24.18
CA ALA A 231 -8.36 4.08 -23.41
C ALA A 231 -7.41 2.93 -23.79
N VAL A 232 -6.18 2.99 -23.29
CA VAL A 232 -5.20 1.91 -23.39
C VAL A 232 -4.92 1.41 -21.98
N VAL A 233 -4.99 0.09 -21.79
CA VAL A 233 -4.59 -0.60 -20.57
C VAL A 233 -3.44 -1.52 -20.94
N LEU A 234 -2.37 -1.49 -20.16
CA LEU A 234 -1.17 -2.32 -20.35
C LEU A 234 -0.83 -3.01 -19.03
N GLY A 235 -0.14 -4.14 -19.11
CA GLY A 235 0.31 -4.90 -17.94
C GLY A 235 1.78 -5.29 -18.06
N ALA A 236 2.38 -5.65 -16.92
CA ALA A 236 3.77 -6.07 -16.87
C ALA A 236 4.04 -7.35 -17.68
N PRO A 237 5.23 -7.52 -18.30
CA PRO A 237 6.31 -6.53 -18.36
C PRO A 237 6.02 -5.42 -19.38
N MET A 238 6.11 -4.16 -18.95
CA MET A 238 5.95 -2.99 -19.80
C MET A 238 6.80 -1.83 -19.25
N ASP A 239 7.88 -1.50 -19.94
CA ASP A 239 8.74 -0.39 -19.53
C ASP A 239 7.98 0.93 -19.57
N THR A 240 7.96 1.60 -18.43
CA THR A 240 7.32 2.90 -18.23
C THR A 240 8.37 3.90 -17.77
N VAL A 241 8.78 4.77 -18.70
CA VAL A 241 9.80 5.79 -18.48
C VAL A 241 9.13 7.02 -17.89
N LEU A 242 9.28 7.19 -16.57
CA LEU A 242 8.78 8.36 -15.85
C LEU A 242 9.82 9.49 -15.85
N ALA A 243 11.10 9.14 -15.79
CA ALA A 243 12.22 10.08 -15.85
C ALA A 243 13.49 9.37 -16.32
N ASN A 244 14.53 10.14 -16.66
CA ASN A 244 15.83 9.55 -17.01
C ASN A 244 16.48 8.74 -15.86
N HIS A 245 16.03 8.94 -14.63
CA HIS A 245 16.47 8.16 -13.46
C HIS A 245 15.41 7.15 -13.00
N SER A 246 14.30 6.98 -13.72
CA SER A 246 13.20 6.12 -13.30
C SER A 246 12.47 5.46 -14.47
N VAL A 247 12.69 4.16 -14.62
CA VAL A 247 12.05 3.28 -15.58
C VAL A 247 11.47 2.11 -14.80
N VAL A 248 10.15 2.04 -14.73
CA VAL A 248 9.41 1.07 -13.90
C VAL A 248 8.59 0.13 -14.78
N GLN A 249 8.11 -0.96 -14.20
CA GLN A 249 7.25 -1.95 -14.84
C GLN A 249 6.05 -2.23 -13.93
N PRO A 250 5.05 -1.34 -13.93
CA PRO A 250 3.89 -1.53 -13.08
C PRO A 250 3.08 -2.75 -13.52
N ASP A 251 2.46 -3.44 -12.56
CA ASP A 251 1.65 -4.63 -12.87
C ASP A 251 0.51 -4.31 -13.84
N LEU A 252 -0.20 -3.19 -13.65
CA LEU A 252 -1.15 -2.66 -14.61
C LEU A 252 -1.05 -1.13 -14.68
N LEU A 253 -1.32 -0.57 -15.85
CA LEU A 253 -1.44 0.87 -16.04
C LEU A 253 -2.54 1.22 -17.03
N TYR A 254 -3.06 2.44 -16.88
CA TYR A 254 -4.10 3.00 -17.75
C TYR A 254 -3.68 4.37 -18.29
N VAL A 255 -3.95 4.55 -19.58
CA VAL A 255 -3.75 5.81 -20.31
C VAL A 255 -5.04 6.15 -21.06
N SER A 256 -5.61 7.32 -20.79
CA SER A 256 -6.82 7.79 -21.47
C SER A 256 -6.61 7.99 -22.96
N ALA A 257 -7.71 8.01 -23.72
CA ALA A 257 -7.70 8.22 -25.16
C ALA A 257 -6.92 9.48 -25.57
N GLY A 258 -7.06 10.57 -24.82
CA GLY A 258 -6.38 11.86 -25.10
C GLY A 258 -4.88 11.86 -24.86
N ARG A 259 -4.35 10.89 -24.09
CA ARG A 259 -2.93 10.78 -23.76
C ARG A 259 -2.20 9.63 -24.45
N ARG A 260 -2.86 8.94 -25.39
CA ARG A 260 -2.28 7.80 -26.13
C ARG A 260 -0.92 8.07 -26.81
N HIS A 261 -0.56 9.33 -27.06
CA HIS A 261 0.75 9.71 -27.63
C HIS A 261 1.96 9.28 -26.78
N ILE A 262 1.77 8.99 -25.48
CA ILE A 262 2.83 8.46 -24.60
C ILE A 262 3.04 6.95 -24.79
N VAL A 263 2.09 6.25 -25.42
CA VAL A 263 2.16 4.80 -25.64
C VAL A 263 2.82 4.54 -27.00
N LYS A 264 4.06 4.04 -26.98
CA LYS A 264 4.85 3.68 -28.17
C LYS A 264 5.29 2.22 -28.07
N GLU A 265 6.55 1.92 -28.39
CA GLU A 265 7.19 0.63 -28.07
C GLU A 265 7.23 0.39 -26.55
N LYS A 266 7.35 1.48 -25.78
CA LYS A 266 7.28 1.56 -24.33
C LYS A 266 6.38 2.74 -23.95
N VAL A 267 6.05 2.87 -22.66
CA VAL A 267 5.33 4.04 -22.17
C VAL A 267 6.33 5.14 -21.86
N GLU A 268 6.27 6.25 -22.60
CA GLU A 268 7.16 7.41 -22.44
C GLU A 268 6.39 8.59 -21.84
N GLY A 269 6.27 8.58 -20.51
CA GLY A 269 5.52 9.57 -19.75
C GLY A 269 4.64 8.92 -18.68
N THR A 270 3.97 9.77 -17.89
CA THR A 270 3.23 9.32 -16.71
C THR A 270 1.82 8.80 -17.06
N PRO A 271 1.47 7.54 -16.75
CA PRO A 271 0.09 7.04 -16.82
C PRO A 271 -0.85 7.78 -15.86
N GLU A 272 -2.16 7.71 -16.11
CA GLU A 272 -3.14 8.35 -15.22
C GLU A 272 -3.48 7.47 -14.02
N LEU A 273 -3.54 6.15 -14.22
CA LEU A 273 -3.69 5.14 -13.17
C LEU A 273 -2.56 4.12 -13.27
N VAL A 274 -2.01 3.77 -12.12
CA VAL A 274 -1.06 2.66 -11.93
C VAL A 274 -1.62 1.72 -10.87
N ILE A 275 -1.45 0.42 -11.05
CA ILE A 275 -1.82 -0.60 -10.07
C ILE A 275 -0.62 -1.50 -9.84
N GLU A 276 -0.29 -1.72 -8.57
CA GLU A 276 0.73 -2.69 -8.15
C GLU A 276 0.07 -3.76 -7.27
N VAL A 277 0.30 -5.02 -7.63
CA VAL A 277 -0.15 -6.18 -6.86
C VAL A 277 1.03 -6.64 -6.02
N LEU A 278 0.85 -6.59 -4.70
CA LEU A 278 1.95 -6.81 -3.77
C LEU A 278 2.39 -8.26 -3.77
N SER A 279 3.70 -8.42 -3.61
CA SER A 279 4.35 -9.68 -3.26
C SER A 279 5.21 -9.47 -2.01
N PRO A 280 5.53 -10.53 -1.24
CA PRO A 280 6.39 -10.38 -0.06
C PRO A 280 7.73 -9.69 -0.33
N GLN A 281 8.26 -9.83 -1.55
CA GLN A 281 9.57 -9.33 -1.94
C GLN A 281 9.53 -7.86 -2.42
N THR A 282 8.38 -7.37 -2.89
CA THR A 282 8.26 -6.02 -3.46
C THR A 282 7.42 -5.09 -2.59
N ALA A 283 6.70 -5.61 -1.58
CA ALA A 283 5.68 -4.86 -0.86
C ALA A 283 6.16 -3.53 -0.27
N ARG A 284 7.37 -3.49 0.33
CA ARG A 284 7.95 -2.25 0.84
C ARG A 284 8.18 -1.24 -0.28
N ARG A 285 8.75 -1.69 -1.40
CA ARG A 285 9.06 -0.87 -2.57
C ARG A 285 7.82 -0.23 -3.17
N ASP A 286 6.75 -1.00 -3.26
CA ASP A 286 5.49 -0.55 -3.86
C ASP A 286 4.75 0.43 -2.91
N ARG A 287 4.85 0.23 -1.59
CA ARG A 287 4.24 1.11 -0.57
C ARG A 287 5.02 2.38 -0.25
N VAL A 288 6.34 2.39 -0.45
CA VAL A 288 7.20 3.51 -0.03
C VAL A 288 7.86 4.19 -1.23
N GLU A 289 8.82 3.52 -1.88
CA GLU A 289 9.60 4.12 -2.95
C GLU A 289 8.76 4.50 -4.17
N LYS A 290 7.90 3.58 -4.64
CA LYS A 290 7.03 3.82 -5.80
C LYS A 290 5.92 4.80 -5.49
N LEU A 291 5.34 4.76 -4.29
CA LEU A 291 4.33 5.74 -3.86
C LEU A 291 4.86 7.17 -4.01
N LYS A 292 6.10 7.41 -3.52
CA LYS A 292 6.76 8.71 -3.67
C LYS A 292 7.04 9.04 -5.14
N LEU A 293 7.62 8.09 -5.90
CA LEU A 293 7.94 8.30 -7.31
C LEU A 293 6.70 8.65 -8.14
N TYR A 294 5.59 7.93 -7.95
CA TYR A 294 4.35 8.14 -8.68
C TYR A 294 3.71 9.48 -8.34
N ALA A 295 3.76 9.91 -7.08
CA ALA A 295 3.30 11.22 -6.68
C ALA A 295 4.13 12.33 -7.37
N GLU A 296 5.45 12.21 -7.32
CA GLU A 296 6.39 13.14 -7.97
C GLU A 296 6.24 13.18 -9.49
N SER A 297 5.92 12.04 -10.10
CA SER A 297 5.74 11.91 -11.55
C SER A 297 4.37 12.39 -12.04
N GLY A 298 3.43 12.66 -11.13
CA GLY A 298 2.08 13.14 -11.45
C GLY A 298 1.07 12.04 -11.80
N VAL A 299 1.28 10.80 -11.32
CA VAL A 299 0.26 9.76 -11.39
C VAL A 299 -0.94 10.24 -10.57
N ARG A 300 -2.14 10.20 -11.16
CA ARG A 300 -3.33 10.77 -10.52
C ARG A 300 -4.02 9.77 -9.60
N GLU A 301 -3.94 8.49 -9.91
CA GLU A 301 -4.52 7.43 -9.10
C GLU A 301 -3.57 6.23 -9.02
N TYR A 302 -3.38 5.68 -7.83
CA TYR A 302 -2.48 4.57 -7.56
C TYR A 302 -3.18 3.54 -6.69
N TRP A 303 -3.27 2.30 -7.17
CA TRP A 303 -3.87 1.22 -6.39
C TRP A 303 -2.78 0.28 -5.91
N ILE A 304 -2.81 -0.01 -4.61
CA ILE A 304 -1.94 -1.01 -4.00
C ILE A 304 -2.82 -2.18 -3.59
N VAL A 305 -2.64 -3.32 -4.25
CA VAL A 305 -3.46 -4.51 -4.03
C VAL A 305 -2.69 -5.50 -3.18
N ASP A 306 -3.23 -5.87 -2.03
CA ASP A 306 -2.67 -6.89 -1.12
C ASP A 306 -3.49 -8.19 -1.27
N PRO A 307 -3.01 -9.18 -2.06
CA PRO A 307 -3.77 -10.40 -2.30
C PRO A 307 -3.97 -11.24 -1.03
N GLU A 308 -2.96 -11.30 -0.17
CA GLU A 308 -2.99 -12.07 1.08
C GLU A 308 -3.96 -11.43 2.08
N GLY A 309 -3.90 -10.10 2.20
CA GLY A 309 -4.82 -9.32 3.04
C GLY A 309 -6.23 -9.17 2.49
N LYS A 310 -6.46 -9.55 1.22
CA LYS A 310 -7.69 -9.27 0.46
C LYS A 310 -8.12 -7.81 0.57
N GLN A 311 -7.16 -6.92 0.36
CA GLN A 311 -7.33 -5.48 0.51
C GLN A 311 -6.84 -4.76 -0.75
N ILE A 312 -7.50 -3.66 -1.09
CA ILE A 312 -7.01 -2.71 -2.09
C ILE A 312 -6.99 -1.34 -1.44
N ASP A 313 -5.81 -0.72 -1.39
CA ASP A 313 -5.66 0.67 -1.01
C ASP A 313 -5.77 1.53 -2.27
N PHE A 314 -6.85 2.32 -2.34
CA PHE A 314 -7.08 3.26 -3.43
C PHE A 314 -6.51 4.63 -3.07
N LEU A 315 -5.50 5.07 -3.79
CA LEU A 315 -4.80 6.33 -3.53
C LEU A 315 -5.07 7.33 -4.65
N VAL A 316 -5.57 8.52 -4.32
CA VAL A 316 -5.76 9.61 -5.28
C VAL A 316 -4.79 10.75 -4.97
N CYS A 317 -4.13 11.26 -6.00
CA CYS A 317 -3.13 12.31 -5.87
C CYS A 317 -3.80 13.69 -5.88
N HIS A 318 -3.64 14.44 -4.78
CA HIS A 318 -4.03 15.84 -4.67
C HIS A 318 -2.77 16.68 -4.38
N GLU A 319 -2.47 17.62 -5.26
CA GLU A 319 -1.33 18.55 -5.11
C GLU A 319 0.02 17.84 -4.85
N GLY A 320 0.25 16.71 -5.51
CA GLY A 320 1.49 15.94 -5.39
C GLY A 320 1.57 15.05 -4.14
N THR A 321 0.46 14.87 -3.41
CA THR A 321 0.37 13.96 -2.27
C THR A 321 -0.78 12.97 -2.49
N PHE A 322 -0.51 11.69 -2.30
CA PHE A 322 -1.55 10.67 -2.30
C PHE A 322 -2.36 10.70 -1.01
N ALA A 323 -3.68 10.65 -1.15
CA ALA A 323 -4.61 10.42 -0.07
C ALA A 323 -5.36 9.11 -0.29
N VAL A 324 -5.62 8.38 0.79
CA VAL A 324 -6.45 7.17 0.72
C VAL A 324 -7.90 7.57 0.49
N VAL A 325 -8.56 6.88 -0.44
CA VAL A 325 -9.99 6.98 -0.72
C VAL A 325 -10.65 5.66 -0.32
N LEU A 326 -11.72 5.75 0.46
CA LEU A 326 -12.45 4.57 0.90
C LEU A 326 -13.45 4.12 -0.16
N ALA A 327 -13.53 2.79 -0.36
CA ALA A 327 -14.69 2.18 -0.99
C ALA A 327 -15.94 2.43 -0.12
N ARG A 328 -17.07 2.71 -0.77
CA ARG A 328 -18.35 2.98 -0.10
C ARG A 328 -19.28 1.80 -0.31
N ASP A 329 -19.90 1.33 0.77
CA ASP A 329 -20.84 0.19 0.72
C ASP A 329 -20.20 -1.06 0.05
N GLY A 330 -18.87 -1.22 0.19
CA GLY A 330 -18.11 -2.30 -0.43
C GLY A 330 -17.71 -2.10 -1.89
N CYS A 331 -18.05 -0.95 -2.49
CA CYS A 331 -17.79 -0.65 -3.89
C CYS A 331 -16.86 0.56 -4.06
N TYR A 332 -15.85 0.44 -4.93
CA TYR A 332 -14.95 1.54 -5.26
C TYR A 332 -15.23 2.09 -6.66
N LYS A 333 -15.20 3.42 -6.81
CA LYS A 333 -15.30 4.10 -8.10
C LYS A 333 -14.03 4.89 -8.37
N SER A 334 -13.40 4.63 -9.51
CA SER A 334 -12.17 5.32 -9.91
C SER A 334 -12.43 6.80 -10.25
N GLU A 335 -11.51 7.67 -9.87
CA GLU A 335 -11.58 9.09 -10.22
C GLU A 335 -11.07 9.35 -11.64
N VAL A 336 -10.05 8.61 -12.08
CA VAL A 336 -9.42 8.83 -13.38
C VAL A 336 -9.99 7.96 -14.49
N MET A 337 -10.71 6.89 -14.13
CA MET A 337 -11.42 6.01 -15.06
C MET A 337 -12.88 5.79 -14.59
N PRO A 338 -13.77 6.80 -14.76
CA PRO A 338 -15.10 6.80 -14.14
C PRO A 338 -16.04 5.66 -14.54
N GLU A 339 -15.70 4.93 -15.60
CA GLU A 339 -16.40 3.71 -16.04
C GLU A 339 -16.13 2.50 -15.13
N ILE A 340 -15.16 2.60 -14.23
CA ILE A 340 -14.82 1.55 -13.28
C ILE A 340 -15.62 1.74 -11.99
N GLU A 341 -16.39 0.70 -11.69
CA GLU A 341 -17.03 0.47 -10.40
C GLU A 341 -16.69 -0.97 -9.98
N LEU A 342 -15.94 -1.11 -8.89
CA LEU A 342 -15.38 -2.37 -8.42
C LEU A 342 -16.04 -2.80 -7.11
N ASP A 343 -16.89 -3.82 -7.17
CA ASP A 343 -17.39 -4.49 -5.98
C ASP A 343 -16.28 -5.37 -5.38
N LEU A 344 -15.81 -5.00 -4.20
CA LEU A 344 -14.69 -5.67 -3.54
C LEU A 344 -15.05 -7.08 -3.07
N ALA A 345 -16.29 -7.29 -2.60
CA ALA A 345 -16.71 -8.58 -2.08
C ALA A 345 -16.86 -9.61 -3.21
N ASP A 346 -17.36 -9.18 -4.37
CA ASP A 346 -17.46 -10.00 -5.57
C ASP A 346 -16.09 -10.25 -6.20
N PHE A 347 -15.23 -9.23 -6.27
CA PHE A 347 -13.86 -9.36 -6.77
C PHE A 347 -13.07 -10.42 -6.00
N TRP A 348 -13.01 -10.32 -4.67
CA TRP A 348 -12.27 -11.28 -3.85
C TRP A 348 -12.90 -12.68 -3.86
N ARG A 349 -14.22 -12.78 -4.01
CA ARG A 349 -14.89 -14.08 -4.19
C ARG A 349 -14.49 -14.75 -5.48
N GLU A 350 -14.30 -13.99 -6.56
CA GLU A 350 -13.83 -14.52 -7.83
C GLU A 350 -12.36 -14.94 -7.77
N VAL A 351 -11.51 -14.20 -7.04
CA VAL A 351 -10.13 -14.62 -6.75
C VAL A 351 -10.12 -15.99 -6.07
N ASP A 352 -10.89 -16.15 -4.98
CA ASP A 352 -10.98 -17.41 -4.20
C ASP A 352 -11.49 -18.59 -5.04
N ARG A 353 -12.32 -18.33 -6.05
CA ARG A 353 -12.82 -19.37 -6.97
C ARG A 353 -11.74 -19.90 -7.90
N ARG A 354 -10.76 -19.07 -8.25
CA ARG A 354 -9.69 -19.41 -9.20
C ARG A 354 -8.46 -19.99 -8.51
N VAL A 355 -8.14 -19.47 -7.32
CA VAL A 355 -7.01 -19.92 -6.50
C VAL A 355 -7.49 -20.05 -5.05
N PRO A 356 -7.75 -21.28 -4.56
CA PRO A 356 -8.30 -21.53 -3.24
C PRO A 356 -7.31 -21.29 -2.09
#